data_AF-A0AA39FBS5-F1
#
_entry.id   AF-A0AA39FBS5-F1
#
_cell.length_a   1.000
_cell.length_b   1.000
_cell.length_c   1.000
_cell.angle_alpha   90.00
_cell.angle_beta   90.00
_cell.angle_gamma   90.00
#
_symmetry.space_group_name_H-M   'P 1'
#
loop_
_entity.id
_entity.type
_entity.pdbx_description
1 polymer ?
#
loop_
_entity_poly.entity_id
_entity_poly.type
_entity_poly.pdbx_seq_one_letter_code
_entity_poly.pdbx_strand_id
1 'polypeptide(L)'
;MCTLESATRSLEIKAPERIVIESRAGEISASCLSDLTLQSIEGAVRFDAKSVFLQGLKMGTPIQRHSVREQQLQQQQPQQQQQQQQKLRNGRASTDQRESSVYQLCICANGKLFLARPEGVCQADKNVC
;
A
#
# COMPACT_ATOMS: atom_id res chain seq x y z
N MET A 1 37.53 11.30 14.05
CA MET A 1 36.48 10.99 13.06
C MET A 1 37.07 9.98 12.08
N CYS A 2 36.53 8.77 12.03
CA CYS A 2 36.94 7.76 11.07
C CYS A 2 35.94 7.79 9.92
N THR A 3 36.39 8.12 8.72
CA THR A 3 35.54 8.20 7.52
C THR A 3 36.02 7.15 6.54
N LEU A 4 35.09 6.35 6.02
CA LEU A 4 35.34 5.44 4.91
C LEU A 4 34.65 6.02 3.68
N GLU A 5 35.43 6.49 2.72
CA GLU A 5 34.92 7.11 1.49
C GLU A 5 35.63 6.56 0.25
N SER A 6 34.99 6.71 -0.91
CA SER A 6 35.60 6.46 -2.21
C SER A 6 35.72 7.77 -2.97
N ALA A 7 36.95 8.21 -3.21
CA ALA A 7 37.23 9.48 -3.88
C ALA A 7 36.93 9.44 -5.39
N THR A 8 36.86 8.25 -6.00
CA THR A 8 36.90 8.15 -7.46
C THR A 8 35.58 7.73 -8.11
N ARG A 9 34.80 6.79 -7.53
CA ARG A 9 33.43 6.46 -8.03
C ARG A 9 32.61 5.56 -7.09
N SER A 10 33.23 4.54 -6.50
CA SER A 10 32.49 3.43 -5.86
C SER A 10 33.19 2.90 -4.61
N LEU A 11 32.41 2.59 -3.59
CA LEU A 11 32.83 1.88 -2.39
C LEU A 11 32.05 0.57 -2.32
N GLU A 12 32.74 -0.57 -2.28
CA GLU A 12 32.11 -1.89 -2.19
C GLU A 12 32.64 -2.64 -0.97
N ILE A 13 31.72 -3.21 -0.18
CA ILE A 13 32.04 -4.02 1.00
C ILE A 13 31.45 -5.40 0.77
N LYS A 14 32.31 -6.42 0.70
CA LYS A 14 31.94 -7.83 0.50
C LYS A 14 32.48 -8.67 1.66
N ALA A 15 31.67 -9.61 2.13
CA ALA A 15 32.08 -10.60 3.12
C ALA A 15 31.47 -11.97 2.75
N PRO A 16 32.18 -13.08 2.99
CA PRO A 16 31.70 -14.43 2.65
C PRO A 16 30.48 -14.86 3.47
N GLU A 17 30.34 -14.34 4.69
CA GLU A 17 29.26 -14.74 5.60
C GLU A 17 28.34 -13.58 5.95
N ARG A 18 28.88 -12.52 6.58
CA ARG A 18 28.08 -11.45 7.16
C ARG A 18 28.82 -10.12 7.21
N ILE A 19 28.08 -9.04 6.97
CA ILE A 19 28.45 -7.67 7.30
C ILE A 19 27.45 -7.18 8.36
N VAL A 20 27.94 -6.60 9.46
CA VAL A 20 27.13 -5.96 10.49
C VAL A 20 27.48 -4.49 10.53
N ILE A 21 26.48 -3.63 10.36
CA ILE A 21 26.61 -2.18 10.52
C ILE A 21 25.78 -1.81 11.75
N GLU A 22 26.46 -1.50 12.85
CA GLU A 22 25.82 -1.16 14.12
C GLU A 22 26.44 0.10 14.73
N SER A 23 25.64 0.80 15.52
CA SER A 23 26.10 1.95 16.31
C SER A 23 25.73 1.72 17.77
N ARG A 24 26.73 1.77 18.66
CA ARG A 24 26.51 1.64 20.11
C ARG A 24 25.89 2.90 20.71
N ALA A 25 26.14 4.05 20.09
CA ALA A 25 25.66 5.35 20.54
C ALA A 25 25.52 6.27 19.31
N GLY A 26 24.34 6.86 19.15
CA GLY A 26 24.01 7.71 18.01
C GLY A 26 23.18 7.00 16.93
N GLU A 27 22.91 7.73 15.87
CA GLU A 27 22.09 7.28 14.73
C GLU A 27 22.96 6.69 13.62
N ILE A 28 22.41 5.72 12.88
CA ILE A 28 22.92 5.35 11.56
C ILE A 28 22.00 6.01 10.53
N SER A 29 22.53 6.94 9.76
CA SER A 29 21.83 7.57 8.65
C SER A 29 22.42 7.14 7.31
N ALA A 30 21.55 6.90 6.34
CA ALA A 30 21.93 6.57 4.97
C ALA A 30 21.17 7.50 4.02
N SER A 31 21.90 8.17 3.13
CA SER A 31 21.36 9.13 2.17
C SER A 31 21.93 8.85 0.79
N CYS A 32 21.08 8.97 -0.24
CA CYS A 32 21.46 8.77 -1.64
C CYS A 32 20.95 9.94 -2.48
N LEU A 33 21.66 10.26 -3.57
CA LEU A 33 21.20 11.27 -4.53
C LEU A 33 20.12 10.72 -5.47
N SER A 34 20.26 9.46 -5.88
CA SER A 34 19.34 8.78 -6.81
C SER A 34 18.55 7.71 -6.06
N ASP A 35 19.02 6.47 -6.10
CA ASP A 35 18.28 5.32 -5.56
C ASP A 35 19.04 4.65 -4.42
N LEU A 36 18.31 4.21 -3.39
CA LEU A 36 18.78 3.28 -2.37
C LEU A 36 18.11 1.93 -2.60
N THR A 37 18.88 0.93 -3.04
CA THR A 37 18.35 -0.42 -3.33
C THR A 37 18.70 -1.39 -2.20
N LEU A 38 17.67 -2.03 -1.62
CA LEU A 38 17.82 -3.14 -0.67
C LEU A 38 17.27 -4.42 -1.33
N GLN A 39 18.15 -5.38 -1.62
CA GLN A 39 17.78 -6.63 -2.27
C GLN A 39 18.20 -7.83 -1.40
N SER A 40 17.28 -8.78 -1.23
CA SER A 40 17.57 -10.10 -0.68
C SER A 40 17.32 -11.16 -1.76
N ILE A 41 18.25 -12.10 -1.93
CA ILE A 41 18.13 -13.15 -2.97
C ILE A 41 17.25 -14.30 -2.46
N GLU A 42 17.49 -14.78 -1.24
CA GLU A 42 16.78 -15.93 -0.66
C GLU A 42 16.10 -15.62 0.68
N GLY A 43 16.32 -14.42 1.22
CA GLY A 43 15.87 -14.03 2.55
C GLY A 43 14.77 -12.98 2.54
N ALA A 44 14.74 -12.19 3.61
CA ALA A 44 13.82 -11.08 3.77
C ALA A 44 14.57 -9.84 4.25
N VAL A 45 14.10 -8.67 3.83
CA VAL A 45 14.47 -7.38 4.44
C VAL A 45 13.49 -7.14 5.58
N ARG A 46 13.98 -7.07 6.82
CA ARG A 46 13.17 -6.89 8.03
C ARG A 46 13.42 -5.53 8.66
N PHE A 47 12.35 -4.83 8.98
CA PHE A 47 12.38 -3.58 9.74
C PHE A 47 11.77 -3.85 11.11
N ASP A 48 12.61 -3.90 12.15
CA ASP A 48 12.17 -4.05 13.54
C ASP A 48 12.23 -2.69 14.24
N ALA A 49 11.08 -2.01 14.29
CA ALA A 49 10.94 -0.68 14.87
C ALA A 49 9.51 -0.44 15.35
N LYS A 50 9.33 0.48 16.31
CA LYS A 50 8.00 0.93 16.75
C LYS A 50 7.18 1.58 15.62
N SER A 51 7.84 2.23 14.67
CA SER A 51 7.19 2.91 13.55
C SER A 51 8.13 2.98 12.34
N VAL A 52 7.58 2.79 11.14
CA VAL A 52 8.29 2.91 9.86
C VAL A 52 7.54 3.93 9.01
N PHE A 53 8.25 4.95 8.52
CA PHE A 53 7.64 6.05 7.77
C PHE A 53 7.97 5.93 6.29
N LEU A 54 6.95 5.75 5.45
CA LEU A 54 7.05 5.75 4.00
C LEU A 54 6.21 6.91 3.47
N GLN A 55 6.85 7.91 2.90
CA GLN A 55 6.18 9.12 2.42
C GLN A 55 5.80 8.99 0.95
N GLY A 56 4.75 9.72 0.54
CA GLY A 56 4.33 9.79 -0.86
C GLY A 56 3.65 8.51 -1.39
N LEU A 57 3.25 7.59 -0.50
CA LEU A 57 2.48 6.42 -0.91
C LEU A 57 1.09 6.84 -1.39
N LYS A 58 0.71 6.40 -2.59
CA LYS A 58 -0.65 6.54 -3.11
C LYS A 58 -1.55 5.46 -2.52
N MET A 59 -2.86 5.74 -2.43
CA MET A 59 -3.84 4.72 -2.08
C MET A 59 -4.40 4.07 -3.35
N GLY A 60 -4.51 2.74 -3.34
CA GLY A 60 -5.16 1.96 -4.39
C GLY A 60 -6.67 2.16 -4.42
N THR A 61 -7.33 1.65 -5.46
CA THR A 61 -8.77 1.84 -5.64
C THR A 61 -9.56 0.96 -4.66
N PRO A 62 -10.59 1.52 -3.99
CA PRO A 62 -11.45 0.72 -3.14
C PRO A 62 -12.39 -0.13 -4.02
N ILE A 63 -12.22 -1.45 -4.01
CA ILE A 63 -13.22 -2.42 -4.48
C ILE A 63 -14.57 -2.21 -3.77
N GLN A 64 -15.49 -1.44 -4.34
CA GLN A 64 -16.89 -1.50 -3.91
C GLN A 64 -17.44 -2.86 -4.35
N ARG A 65 -17.49 -3.83 -3.44
CA ARG A 65 -18.31 -5.02 -3.63
C ARG A 65 -19.77 -4.59 -3.53
N HIS A 66 -20.31 -4.05 -4.62
CA HIS A 66 -21.76 -4.04 -4.79
C HIS A 66 -22.17 -5.50 -5.00
N SER A 67 -22.78 -6.07 -3.96
CA SER A 67 -23.52 -7.33 -4.05
C SER A 67 -24.64 -7.16 -5.09
N VAL A 68 -24.36 -7.44 -6.35
CA VAL A 68 -25.40 -7.69 -7.36
C VAL A 68 -25.78 -9.16 -7.22
N ARG A 69 -26.55 -9.45 -6.17
CA ARG A 69 -27.27 -10.70 -6.06
C ARG A 69 -28.73 -10.39 -6.37
N GLU A 70 -29.22 -11.00 -7.45
CA GLU A 70 -30.62 -11.33 -7.71
C GLU A 70 -31.58 -10.14 -8.00
N GLN A 71 -31.57 -9.60 -9.23
CA GLN A 71 -32.77 -9.00 -9.84
C GLN A 71 -32.54 -8.65 -11.33
N GLN A 72 -32.90 -9.57 -12.25
CA GLN A 72 -33.50 -9.30 -13.58
C GLN A 72 -33.25 -10.45 -14.58
N LEU A 73 -34.07 -11.50 -14.49
CA LEU A 73 -34.59 -12.21 -15.67
C LEU A 73 -36.04 -12.63 -15.36
N GLN A 74 -36.92 -11.64 -15.20
CA GLN A 74 -38.37 -11.85 -15.30
C GLN A 74 -38.97 -10.67 -16.06
N GLN A 75 -38.75 -10.68 -17.38
CA GLN A 75 -39.46 -9.81 -18.31
C GLN A 75 -40.81 -10.47 -18.64
N GLN A 76 -41.90 -9.83 -18.22
CA GLN A 76 -43.12 -9.65 -19.04
C GLN A 76 -44.07 -8.69 -18.31
N GLN A 77 -44.25 -7.50 -18.90
CA GLN A 77 -45.25 -6.49 -18.52
C GLN A 77 -46.61 -6.83 -19.16
N PRO A 78 -47.75 -6.33 -18.63
CA PRO A 78 -48.28 -5.05 -19.12
C PRO A 78 -48.84 -4.10 -18.03
N GLN A 79 -49.10 -2.87 -18.48
CA GLN A 79 -49.32 -1.60 -17.79
C GLN A 79 -50.60 -1.50 -16.92
N GLN A 80 -50.52 -0.77 -15.79
CA GLN A 80 -51.56 0.20 -15.36
C GLN A 80 -51.09 1.14 -14.23
N GLN A 81 -51.82 2.25 -14.11
CA GLN A 81 -51.44 3.58 -13.63
C GLN A 81 -51.47 3.83 -12.11
N GLN A 82 -50.74 4.90 -11.73
CA GLN A 82 -51.03 5.94 -10.73
C GLN A 82 -50.55 5.83 -9.26
N GLN A 83 -49.82 6.91 -8.92
CA GLN A 83 -49.83 7.71 -7.69
C GLN A 83 -49.09 7.26 -6.42
N GLN A 84 -48.10 8.10 -6.10
CA GLN A 84 -47.88 8.75 -4.80
C GLN A 84 -46.78 8.22 -3.88
N GLN A 85 -45.98 9.20 -3.47
CA GLN A 85 -45.30 9.34 -2.19
C GLN A 85 -43.88 8.77 -2.00
N GLN A 86 -42.95 9.73 -1.96
CA GLN A 86 -41.88 9.86 -0.97
C GLN A 86 -41.24 8.57 -0.49
N LYS A 87 -39.96 8.41 -0.83
CA LYS A 87 -38.98 8.24 0.23
C LYS A 87 -37.64 8.81 -0.20
N LEU A 88 -37.26 9.90 0.46
CA LEU A 88 -35.85 10.18 0.72
C LEU A 88 -35.26 8.90 1.32
N ARG A 89 -34.51 8.14 0.53
CA ARG A 89 -33.51 7.19 1.04
C ARG A 89 -32.18 7.79 0.58
N ASN A 90 -31.59 8.77 1.28
CA ASN A 90 -31.01 8.60 2.62
C ASN A 90 -30.70 7.15 2.96
N GLY A 91 -29.89 6.53 2.08
CA GLY A 91 -28.98 5.47 2.44
C GLY A 91 -27.57 6.04 2.48
N ARG A 92 -27.34 7.07 3.32
CA ARG A 92 -25.97 7.29 3.83
C ARG A 92 -25.67 6.05 4.65
N ALA A 93 -25.04 5.07 4.03
CA ALA A 93 -24.27 4.06 4.75
C ALA A 93 -23.00 4.74 5.28
N SER A 94 -23.20 5.74 6.13
CA SER A 94 -22.24 6.10 7.14
C SER A 94 -22.77 5.43 8.39
N THR A 95 -22.17 4.32 8.75
CA THR A 95 -21.54 4.25 10.07
C THR A 95 -20.69 3.00 10.17
N ASP A 96 -19.51 3.27 10.72
CA ASP A 96 -18.74 2.37 11.54
C ASP A 96 -17.86 1.38 10.79
N GLN A 97 -16.63 1.80 10.51
CA GLN A 97 -15.52 1.14 11.18
C GLN A 97 -14.59 2.23 11.68
N ARG A 98 -14.25 2.20 12.98
CA ARG A 98 -13.06 2.86 13.52
C ARG A 98 -11.96 2.70 12.48
N GLU A 99 -11.47 3.80 11.90
CA GLU A 99 -10.35 3.80 10.95
C GLU A 99 -9.20 3.05 11.61
N SER A 100 -9.13 1.76 11.35
CA SER A 100 -7.99 0.97 11.74
C SER A 100 -6.90 1.51 10.85
N SER A 101 -5.90 2.18 11.42
CA SER A 101 -4.73 2.72 10.70
C SER A 101 -3.85 1.63 10.07
N VAL A 102 -4.35 0.40 10.05
CA VAL A 102 -3.73 -0.78 9.46
C VAL A 102 -4.12 -0.79 7.99
N TYR A 103 -3.13 -0.61 7.14
CA TYR A 103 -3.24 -0.72 5.69
C TYR A 103 -2.36 -1.87 5.21
N GLN A 104 -2.73 -2.49 4.10
CA GLN A 104 -1.80 -3.37 3.39
C GLN A 104 -0.80 -2.51 2.61
N LEU A 105 0.48 -2.86 2.67
CA LEU A 105 1.51 -2.27 1.81
C LEU A 105 1.74 -3.18 0.60
N CYS A 106 1.55 -2.62 -0.57
CA CYS A 106 1.54 -3.31 -1.85
C CYS A 106 2.66 -2.84 -2.76
N ILE A 107 3.12 -3.71 -3.67
CA ILE A 107 4.18 -3.41 -4.64
C ILE A 107 3.66 -3.62 -6.07
N CYS A 108 3.78 -2.59 -6.91
CA CYS A 108 3.56 -2.68 -8.36
C CYS A 108 4.69 -3.49 -9.03
N ALA A 109 4.46 -4.01 -10.25
CA ALA A 109 5.52 -4.69 -11.02
C ALA A 109 6.75 -3.80 -11.33
N ASN A 110 6.59 -2.48 -11.29
CA ASN A 110 7.69 -1.51 -11.46
C ASN A 110 8.39 -1.12 -10.14
N GLY A 111 8.04 -1.76 -9.02
CA GLY A 111 8.63 -1.51 -7.70
C GLY A 111 8.00 -0.38 -6.88
N LYS A 112 7.01 0.37 -7.41
CA LYS A 112 6.32 1.40 -6.63
C LYS A 112 5.49 0.80 -5.49
N LEU A 113 5.61 1.39 -4.32
CA LEU A 113 4.83 1.04 -3.14
C LEU A 113 3.50 1.83 -3.11
N PHE A 114 2.42 1.18 -2.69
CA PHE A 114 1.11 1.82 -2.47
C PHE A 114 0.35 1.20 -1.29
N LEU A 115 -0.58 1.97 -0.73
CA LEU A 115 -1.44 1.52 0.36
C LEU A 115 -2.74 0.93 -0.18
N ALA A 116 -3.15 -0.22 0.35
CA ALA A 116 -4.43 -0.86 0.08
C ALA A 116 -5.20 -1.08 1.38
N ARG A 117 -6.50 -1.39 1.27
CA ARG A 117 -7.34 -1.69 2.44
C ARG A 117 -6.81 -2.89 3.22
N PRO A 118 -7.00 -2.91 4.56
CA PRO A 118 -6.54 -4.03 5.40
C PRO A 118 -7.09 -5.38 4.95
N GLU A 119 -8.30 -5.42 4.38
CA GLU A 119 -8.91 -6.64 3.82
C GLU A 119 -9.00 -6.61 2.28
N GLY A 120 -8.74 -7.75 1.65
CA GLY A 120 -8.88 -7.95 0.20
C GLY A 120 -7.55 -8.18 -0.52
N VAL A 121 -7.61 -8.13 -1.86
CA VAL A 121 -6.45 -8.30 -2.74
C VAL A 121 -5.83 -6.95 -3.07
N CYS A 122 -4.51 -6.98 -3.25
CA CYS A 122 -3.70 -5.86 -3.66
C CYS A 122 -4.03 -5.43 -5.10
N GLN A 123 -4.82 -4.36 -5.28
CA GLN A 123 -5.23 -3.86 -6.58
C GLN A 123 -4.97 -2.36 -6.71
N ALA A 124 -4.35 -1.97 -7.83
CA ALA A 124 -4.02 -0.59 -8.19
C ALA A 124 -4.49 -0.29 -9.62
N ASP A 125 -4.78 0.98 -9.88
CA ASP A 125 -5.13 1.47 -11.21
C ASP A 125 -3.90 2.03 -11.97
N LYS A 126 -4.19 2.48 -13.20
CA LYS A 126 -3.38 3.28 -14.15
C LYS A 126 -2.41 4.31 -13.55
N ASN A 127 -2.85 4.93 -12.46
CA ASN A 127 -2.26 6.15 -11.91
C ASN A 127 -1.39 5.84 -10.68
N VAL A 128 -1.64 4.70 -10.05
CA VAL A 128 -0.85 4.16 -8.92
C VAL A 128 0.27 3.28 -9.44
N CYS A 129 -0.07 2.33 -10.33
CA CYS A 129 0.86 1.54 -11.14
C CYS A 129 0.67 1.97 -12.61
#